data_AF-A0A927PAD0-F1
#
_entry.id   AF-A0A927PAD0-F1
#
_cell.length_a   1.000
_cell.length_b   1.000
_cell.length_c   1.000
_cell.angle_alpha   90.00
_cell.angle_beta   90.00
_cell.angle_gamma   90.00
#
_symmetry.space_group_name_H-M   'P 1'
#
loop_
_entity.id
_entity.type
_entity.pdbx_description
1 polymer ?
#
loop_
_entity_poly.entity_id
_entity_poly.type
_entity_poly.pdbx_seq_one_letter_code
_entity_poly.pdbx_strand_id
1 'polypeptide(L)'
;MARKYTKMESLITIVRERKARGETNKEIGESLGLSKKQIKELVRRQNRKERMIAAGYIPRPKGRPRKRAESEEAKRNNEIVQLRMTVELLRNFLSEAGRR
;
A
#
# COMPACT_ATOMS: atom_id res chain seq x y z
N MET A 1 -24.34 -1.65 -19.30
CA MET A 1 -23.55 -0.46 -18.92
C MET A 1 -22.16 -0.87 -18.48
N ALA A 2 -21.12 -0.13 -18.89
CA ALA A 2 -19.75 -0.38 -18.44
C ALA A 2 -19.60 -0.07 -16.94
N ARG A 3 -18.88 -0.92 -16.20
CA ARG A 3 -18.55 -0.64 -14.79
C ARG A 3 -17.57 0.53 -14.72
N LYS A 4 -17.87 1.54 -13.92
CA LYS A 4 -16.93 2.61 -13.60
C LYS A 4 -15.78 2.03 -12.77
N TYR A 5 -14.54 2.31 -13.19
CA TYR A 5 -13.35 1.91 -12.46
C TYR A 5 -13.10 2.85 -11.27
N THR A 6 -12.77 2.27 -10.12
CA THR A 6 -12.35 3.02 -8.94
C THR A 6 -11.17 2.29 -8.29
N LYS A 7 -10.10 3.03 -8.01
CA LYS A 7 -8.92 2.50 -7.32
C LYS A 7 -9.22 2.35 -5.82
N MET A 8 -10.01 1.34 -5.45
CA MET A 8 -10.54 1.17 -4.09
C MET A 8 -9.46 1.12 -2.99
N GLU A 9 -8.28 0.57 -3.31
CA GLU A 9 -7.19 0.43 -2.34
C GLU A 9 -6.67 1.79 -1.83
N SER A 10 -6.74 2.87 -2.63
CA SER A 10 -6.30 4.20 -2.16
C SER A 10 -7.26 4.83 -1.16
N LEU A 11 -8.48 4.32 -1.03
CA LEU A 11 -9.49 4.83 -0.10
C LEU A 11 -9.43 4.16 1.28
N ILE A 12 -8.53 3.18 1.48
CA ILE A 12 -8.54 2.37 2.70
C ILE A 12 -8.24 3.18 3.97
N THR A 13 -7.35 4.16 3.88
CA THR A 13 -6.98 5.06 4.98
C THR A 13 -8.19 5.84 5.44
N ILE A 14 -8.85 6.55 4.52
CA ILE A 14 -10.06 7.33 4.76
C ILE A 14 -11.17 6.44 5.33
N VAL A 15 -11.42 5.27 4.74
CA VAL A 15 -12.49 4.36 5.19
C VAL A 15 -12.23 3.86 6.61
N ARG A 16 -10.96 3.58 6.98
CA ARG A 16 -10.60 3.18 8.35
C ARG A 16 -10.79 4.30 9.37
N GLU A 17 -10.35 5.51 9.05
CA GLU A 17 -10.54 6.68 9.92
C GLU A 17 -12.01 6.94 10.18
N ARG A 18 -12.85 6.93 9.13
CA ARG A 18 -14.30 7.09 9.26
C ARG A 18 -14.95 5.98 10.07
N LYS A 19 -14.46 4.74 9.89
CA LYS A 19 -14.89 3.60 10.71
C LYS A 19 -14.53 3.75 12.18
N ALA A 20 -13.35 4.28 12.49
CA ALA A 20 -12.94 4.56 13.87
C ALA A 20 -13.81 5.64 14.52
N ARG A 21 -14.32 6.59 13.73
CA ARG A 21 -15.32 7.58 14.17
C ARG A 21 -16.74 7.02 14.34
N GLY A 22 -16.97 5.73 14.05
CA GLY A 22 -18.26 5.07 14.21
C GLY A 22 -19.18 5.14 12.98
N GLU A 23 -18.72 5.67 11.84
CA GLU A 23 -19.58 5.83 10.67
C GLU A 23 -19.97 4.50 10.00
N THR A 24 -21.20 4.46 9.48
CA THR A 24 -21.74 3.28 8.81
C THR A 24 -21.17 3.13 7.40
N ASN A 25 -21.22 1.89 6.85
CA ASN A 25 -20.79 1.67 5.47
C ASN A 25 -21.64 2.41 4.44
N LYS A 26 -22.87 2.80 4.81
CA LYS A 26 -23.80 3.51 3.94
C LYS A 26 -23.38 4.98 3.82
N GLU A 27 -23.19 5.66 4.94
CA GLU A 27 -22.74 7.05 5.02
C GLU A 27 -21.38 7.26 4.33
N ILE A 28 -20.43 6.35 4.57
CA ILE A 28 -19.11 6.37 3.93
C ILE A 28 -19.26 6.21 2.41
N GLY A 29 -20.15 5.30 1.98
CA GLY A 29 -20.43 5.07 0.57
C GLY A 29 -21.02 6.30 -0.10
N GLU A 30 -22.07 6.87 0.49
CA GLU A 30 -22.77 8.06 -0.03
C GLU A 30 -21.81 9.24 -0.20
N SER A 31 -21.00 9.52 0.81
CA SER A 31 -20.02 10.61 0.77
C SER A 31 -18.89 10.38 -0.25
N LEU A 32 -18.53 9.14 -0.57
CA LEU A 32 -17.50 8.81 -1.56
C LEU A 32 -18.07 8.51 -2.95
N GLY A 33 -19.39 8.60 -3.15
CA GLY A 33 -20.05 8.22 -4.40
C GLY A 33 -19.96 6.72 -4.70
N LEU A 34 -19.88 5.89 -3.67
CA LEU A 34 -19.74 4.44 -3.73
C LEU A 34 -20.94 3.73 -3.12
N SER A 35 -21.22 2.52 -3.62
CA SER A 35 -22.24 1.68 -3.01
C SER A 35 -21.78 1.14 -1.65
N LYS A 36 -22.73 0.96 -0.72
CA LYS A 36 -22.52 0.24 0.55
C LYS A 36 -21.80 -1.10 0.35
N LYS A 37 -22.10 -1.82 -0.74
CA LYS A 37 -21.49 -3.11 -1.08
C LYS A 37 -19.99 -2.96 -1.40
N GLN A 38 -19.60 -1.92 -2.14
CA GLN A 38 -18.19 -1.65 -2.43
C GLN A 38 -17.38 -1.37 -1.16
N ILE A 39 -17.92 -0.57 -0.23
CA ILE A 39 -17.27 -0.30 1.07
C ILE A 39 -17.16 -1.57 1.90
N LYS A 40 -18.24 -2.37 1.98
CA LYS A 40 -18.23 -3.66 2.70
C LYS A 40 -17.16 -4.61 2.15
N GLU A 41 -17.06 -4.75 0.83
CA GLU A 41 -16.07 -5.61 0.18
C GLU A 41 -14.63 -5.07 0.33
N LEU A 42 -14.43 -3.75 0.36
CA LEU A 42 -13.12 -3.16 0.67
C LEU A 42 -12.66 -3.54 2.09
N VAL A 43 -13.51 -3.30 3.09
CA VAL A 43 -13.20 -3.64 4.49
C VAL A 43 -12.95 -5.14 4.65
N ARG A 44 -13.79 -5.99 4.04
CA ARG A 44 -13.61 -7.46 4.10
C ARG A 44 -12.25 -7.89 3.54
N ARG A 45 -11.83 -7.36 2.40
CA ARG A 45 -10.54 -7.67 1.78
C ARG A 45 -9.38 -7.25 2.68
N GLN A 46 -9.47 -6.06 3.27
CA GLN A 46 -8.41 -5.57 4.14
C GLN A 46 -8.29 -6.38 5.44
N ASN A 47 -9.40 -6.68 6.11
CA ASN A 47 -9.37 -7.51 7.32
C ASN A 47 -8.83 -8.92 7.02
N ARG A 48 -9.12 -9.47 5.83
CA ARG A 48 -8.53 -10.75 5.40
C ARG A 48 -7.01 -10.62 5.23
N LYS A 49 -6.53 -9.54 4.61
CA LYS A 49 -5.09 -9.28 4.43
C LYS A 49 -4.38 -9.20 5.78
N GLU A 50 -4.95 -8.49 6.74
CA GLU A 50 -4.42 -8.40 8.10
C GLU A 50 -4.37 -9.75 8.81
N ARG A 51 -5.45 -10.54 8.73
CA ARG A 51 -5.45 -11.90 9.30
C ARG A 51 -4.39 -12.81 8.70
N MET A 52 -4.16 -12.73 7.38
CA MET A 52 -3.10 -13.51 6.75
C MET A 52 -1.72 -13.08 7.27
N ILE A 53 -1.46 -11.78 7.35
CA ILE A 53 -0.20 -11.24 7.87
C ILE A 53 0.00 -11.66 9.33
N ALA A 54 -1.04 -11.56 10.17
CA ALA A 54 -1.00 -12.01 11.56
C ALA A 54 -0.74 -13.52 11.70
N ALA A 55 -1.19 -14.33 10.74
CA ALA A 55 -0.89 -15.76 10.65
C ALA A 55 0.51 -16.07 10.09
N GLY A 56 1.37 -15.05 9.89
CA GLY A 56 2.74 -15.22 9.41
C GLY A 56 2.89 -15.22 7.88
N TYR A 57 1.84 -14.89 7.12
CA TYR A 57 1.96 -14.78 5.66
C TYR A 57 2.77 -13.54 5.26
N ILE A 58 3.84 -13.75 4.50
CA ILE A 58 4.66 -12.68 3.91
C ILE A 58 4.10 -12.33 2.51
N PRO A 59 3.60 -11.09 2.29
CA PRO A 59 3.11 -10.68 0.97
C PRO A 59 4.18 -10.79 -0.11
N ARG A 60 3.84 -11.43 -1.22
CA ARG A 60 4.72 -11.52 -2.39
C ARG A 60 4.62 -10.26 -3.26
N PRO A 61 5.70 -9.88 -3.97
CA PRO A 61 5.65 -8.82 -4.97
C PRO A 61 4.56 -9.08 -6.01
N LYS A 62 3.91 -8.02 -6.48
CA LYS A 62 2.86 -8.13 -7.51
C LYS A 62 3.48 -8.59 -8.83
N GLY A 63 2.85 -9.55 -9.48
CA GLY A 63 3.24 -10.05 -10.80
C GLY A 63 3.57 -11.55 -10.79
N ARG A 64 4.12 -12.02 -11.90
CA ARG A 64 4.53 -13.41 -12.04
C ARG A 64 5.81 -13.64 -11.22
N PRO A 65 5.89 -14.69 -10.38
CA PRO A 65 7.13 -15.09 -9.74
C PRO A 65 8.25 -15.30 -10.77
N ARG A 66 9.48 -14.92 -10.43
CA ARG A 66 10.65 -15.16 -11.28
C ARG A 66 10.90 -16.67 -11.43
N LYS A 67 11.46 -17.07 -12.58
CA LYS A 67 11.78 -18.48 -12.88
C LYS A 67 12.92 -19.02 -12.01
N ARG A 68 13.91 -18.19 -11.68
CA ARG A 68 15.04 -18.52 -10.82
C ARG A 68 15.03 -17.59 -9.60
N ALA A 69 15.51 -18.09 -8.47
CA ALA A 69 15.76 -17.26 -7.30
C ALA A 69 16.81 -16.19 -7.64
N GLU A 70 16.71 -15.04 -6.98
CA GLU A 70 17.72 -13.99 -7.08
C GLU A 70 19.00 -14.46 -6.38
N SER A 71 20.16 -14.26 -7.02
CA SER A 71 21.44 -14.58 -6.36
C SER A 71 21.69 -13.61 -5.21
N GLU A 72 22.42 -14.06 -4.19
CA GLU A 72 22.81 -13.20 -3.07
C GLU A 72 23.64 -11.99 -3.52
N GLU A 73 24.36 -12.10 -4.63
CA GLU A 73 25.08 -10.99 -5.26
C GLU A 73 24.12 -9.96 -5.87
N ALA A 74 23.09 -10.40 -6.58
CA ALA A 74 22.09 -9.51 -7.16
C ALA A 74 21.33 -8.74 -6.07
N LYS A 75 20.99 -9.41 -4.96
CA LYS A 75 20.40 -8.77 -3.77
C LYS A 75 21.33 -7.68 -3.21
N ARG A 76 22.59 -8.02 -2.94
CA ARG A 76 23.60 -7.08 -2.44
C ARG A 76 23.80 -5.88 -3.37
N ASN A 77 23.86 -6.12 -4.68
CA ASN A 77 24.01 -5.04 -5.66
C ASN A 77 22.78 -4.12 -5.68
N ASN A 78 21.57 -4.67 -5.63
CA ASN A 78 20.35 -3.88 -5.54
C ASN A 78 20.32 -3.04 -4.25
N GLU A 79 20.75 -3.61 -3.13
CA GLU A 79 20.85 -2.91 -1.85
C GLU A 79 21.87 -1.76 -1.91
N ILE A 80 23.05 -1.99 -2.49
CA ILE A 80 24.07 -0.94 -2.70
C ILE A 80 23.50 0.21 -3.54
N VAL A 81 22.76 -0.09 -4.60
CA VAL A 81 22.12 0.94 -5.45
C VAL A 81 21.09 1.74 -4.65
N GLN A 82 20.24 1.07 -3.87
CA GLN A 82 19.24 1.73 -3.02
C GLN A 82 19.90 2.62 -1.94
N LEU A 83 20.94 2.12 -1.29
CA LEU A 83 21.69 2.85 -0.28
C LEU A 83 22.38 4.09 -0.87
N ARG A 84 23.03 3.96 -2.03
CA ARG A 84 23.65 5.09 -2.74
C ARG A 84 22.62 6.17 -3.06
N MET A 85 21.48 5.78 -3.62
CA MET A 85 20.40 6.72 -3.97
C MET A 85 19.83 7.40 -2.71
N THR A 86 19.69 6.67 -1.61
CA THR A 86 19.21 7.22 -0.33
C THR A 86 20.21 8.22 0.27
N VAL A 87 21.49 7.88 0.30
CA VAL A 87 22.55 8.77 0.78
C VAL A 87 22.63 10.03 -0.06
N GLU A 88 22.52 9.91 -1.39
CA GLU A 88 22.49 11.05 -2.31
C GLU A 88 21.30 11.97 -2.04
N LEU A 89 20.09 11.41 -1.91
CA LEU A 89 18.90 12.17 -1.57
C LEU A 89 19.05 12.93 -0.24
N LEU A 90 19.61 12.29 0.79
CA LEU A 90 19.85 12.91 2.09
C LEU A 90 20.90 14.02 2.04
N ARG A 91 21.98 13.83 1.26
CA ARG A 91 23.00 14.87 1.05
C ARG A 91 22.40 16.09 0.36
N ASN A 92 21.59 15.87 -0.68
CA ASN A 92 20.89 16.96 -1.37
C ASN A 92 19.97 17.72 -0.40
N PHE A 93 19.19 17.00 0.40
CA PHE A 93 18.34 17.61 1.42
C PHE A 93 19.13 18.45 2.43
N LEU A 94 20.26 17.95 2.93
CA LEU A 94 21.11 18.67 3.87
C LEU A 94 21.75 19.93 3.26
N SER A 95 22.20 19.83 2.00
CA SER A 95 22.74 20.98 1.25
C SER A 95 21.70 22.10 1.08
N GLU A 96 20.46 21.74 0.71
CA GLU A 96 19.35 22.70 0.60
C GLU A 96 18.96 23.29 1.95
N ALA A 97 19.02 22.48 3.02
CA ALA A 97 18.76 22.94 4.38
C ALA A 97 19.91 23.78 5.00
N GLY A 98 20.99 24.05 4.25
CA GLY A 98 22.14 24.81 4.73
C GLY A 98 22.97 24.14 5.81
N ARG A 99 22.75 22.84 6.06
CA ARG A 99 23.50 22.02 7.02
C ARG A 99 24.51 21.20 6.23
N ARG A 100 25.77 21.65 6.18
CA ARG A 100 26.88 20.89 5.60
C ARG A 100 27.60 20.08 6.65
#